data_AF-A0A965EQS0-F1
#
_entry.id   AF-A0A965EQS0-F1
#
_cell.length_a   1.000
_cell.length_b   1.000
_cell.length_c   1.000
_cell.angle_alpha   90.00
_cell.angle_beta   90.00
_cell.angle_gamma   90.00
#
_symmetry.space_group_name_H-M   'P 1'
#
loop_
_entity.id
_entity.type
_entity.pdbx_description
1 polymer ?
#
loop_
_entity_poly.entity_id
_entity_poly.type
_entity_poly.pdbx_seq_one_letter_code
_entity_poly.pdbx_strand_id
1 'polypeptide(L)'
;MATAYRTAPDQTDRMPAGIPYIVGNEAAERFSFYGMKAILAVFMTEHLLDRSGNLAVMSPEDAKFYLHSFVVAGYLFPLVGAILADWLFGKYRTILWLSIIYCLGHLSLALDETRLGLGLGLGLIAIGTGAIKPCVSAHVGDQFGAGNRHLLSRVFGWFYLAINLGALASTLLTPILLDPASFQRVFGGSADSLARLGIHPGPGLAFGVPGVLMALATLVFWMGRNTFIHVPPRGRAFLREAFSGEGLQALASLVPIYLCVAAFWCLFDQTASAWVLQAKSMDMQLFRSLSWLPTGLREIELLPSQLQAVNPLFILIFVPLFSYLIYPAIDRVFPLTPLRKIGIGMFLTVPAFSISGLIQVWIDAGGTPSIGWQVLAYALLTAAEVMVSITCLEFSYTQSPPSIKSIVMSLYLASVAVGNEFTAVINALLSLKPVDRWLSGANYYWFFTGVMLLAALIFIRVAVTYRGRTYAPQAD
;
A
#
# COMPACT_ATOMS: atom_id res chain seq x y z
N MET A 1 -3.68 -41.64 -10.47
CA MET A 1 -2.50 -41.27 -9.64
C MET A 1 -2.39 -39.76 -9.66
N ALA A 2 -2.60 -39.08 -8.53
CA ALA A 2 -2.33 -37.64 -8.47
C ALA A 2 -0.83 -37.44 -8.63
N THR A 3 -0.40 -36.85 -9.75
CA THR A 3 0.98 -36.46 -9.96
C THR A 3 1.41 -35.57 -8.80
N ALA A 4 2.42 -36.00 -8.06
CA ALA A 4 2.97 -35.20 -6.97
C ALA A 4 3.44 -33.85 -7.53
N TYR A 5 3.05 -32.75 -6.88
CA TYR A 5 3.51 -31.42 -7.28
C TYR A 5 5.04 -31.37 -7.26
N ARG A 6 5.61 -30.54 -8.15
CA ARG A 6 7.06 -30.33 -8.23
C ARG A 6 7.55 -29.62 -6.97
N THR A 7 8.64 -30.08 -6.37
CA THR A 7 9.15 -29.51 -5.10
C THR A 7 10.52 -28.86 -5.21
N ALA A 8 11.18 -28.96 -6.38
CA ALA A 8 12.47 -28.37 -6.65
C ALA A 8 12.53 -27.75 -8.06
N PRO A 9 13.25 -26.62 -8.25
CA PRO A 9 13.40 -25.97 -9.54
C PRO A 9 14.26 -26.80 -10.51
N ASP A 10 14.03 -26.61 -11.81
CA ASP A 10 14.85 -27.25 -12.85
C ASP A 10 16.25 -26.65 -12.91
N GLN A 11 17.23 -27.46 -13.30
CA GLN A 11 18.55 -26.97 -13.69
C GLN A 11 18.48 -26.39 -15.10
N THR A 12 18.02 -25.14 -15.20
CA THR A 12 17.91 -24.40 -16.46
C THR A 12 18.43 -22.97 -16.27
N ASP A 13 18.86 -22.35 -17.37
CA ASP A 13 19.19 -20.94 -17.48
C ASP A 13 17.99 -20.07 -17.89
N ARG A 14 16.85 -20.70 -18.22
CA ARG A 14 15.65 -20.02 -18.72
C ARG A 14 14.74 -19.54 -17.60
N MET A 15 13.87 -18.59 -17.94
CA MET A 15 12.81 -18.10 -17.06
C MET A 15 11.86 -19.24 -16.68
N PRO A 16 11.55 -19.45 -15.38
CA PRO A 16 10.58 -20.46 -14.99
C PRO A 16 9.20 -20.18 -15.59
N ALA A 17 8.57 -21.21 -16.16
CA ALA A 17 7.26 -21.08 -16.81
C ALA A 17 6.12 -20.69 -15.84
N GLY A 18 6.35 -20.78 -14.53
CA GLY A 18 5.41 -20.33 -13.50
C GLY A 18 5.33 -18.81 -13.37
N ILE A 19 6.37 -18.06 -13.76
CA ILE A 19 6.46 -16.62 -13.49
C ILE A 19 5.31 -15.80 -14.10
N PRO A 20 4.86 -16.01 -15.34
CA PRO A 20 3.74 -15.26 -15.90
C PRO A 20 2.46 -15.35 -15.07
N TYR A 21 2.16 -16.53 -14.49
CA TYR A 21 1.00 -16.72 -13.62
C TYR A 21 1.10 -15.94 -12.31
N ILE A 22 2.31 -15.83 -11.74
CA ILE A 22 2.53 -15.12 -10.48
C ILE A 22 2.52 -13.60 -10.69
N VAL A 23 3.18 -13.10 -11.74
CA VAL A 23 3.22 -11.67 -12.08
C VAL A 23 1.83 -11.16 -12.50
N GLY A 24 1.09 -11.93 -13.30
CA GLY A 24 -0.28 -11.58 -13.69
C GLY A 24 -1.23 -11.53 -12.49
N ASN A 25 -1.10 -12.48 -11.56
CA ASN A 25 -1.83 -12.46 -10.30
C ASN A 25 -1.49 -11.21 -9.46
N GLU A 26 -0.21 -10.83 -9.38
CA GLU A 26 0.22 -9.64 -8.63
C GLU A 26 -0.42 -8.36 -9.18
N ALA A 27 -0.40 -8.15 -10.49
CA ALA A 27 -0.98 -6.95 -11.09
C ALA A 27 -2.47 -6.78 -10.75
N ALA A 28 -3.23 -7.87 -10.84
CA ALA A 28 -4.67 -7.87 -10.59
C ALA A 28 -5.00 -7.76 -9.09
N GLU A 29 -4.24 -8.40 -8.21
CA GLU A 29 -4.41 -8.23 -6.76
C GLU A 29 -4.07 -6.80 -6.33
N ARG A 30 -3.04 -6.17 -6.92
CA ARG A 30 -2.67 -4.78 -6.61
C ARG A 30 -3.74 -3.83 -7.10
N PHE A 31 -4.28 -4.05 -8.31
CA PHE A 31 -5.47 -3.34 -8.76
C PHE A 31 -6.60 -3.45 -7.74
N SER A 32 -6.86 -4.66 -7.23
CA SER A 32 -7.96 -4.91 -6.30
C SER A 32 -7.80 -4.13 -4.98
N PHE A 33 -6.61 -4.21 -4.40
CA PHE A 33 -6.30 -3.57 -3.11
C PHE A 33 -6.36 -2.05 -3.20
N TYR A 34 -5.64 -1.47 -4.17
CA TYR A 34 -5.53 -0.01 -4.28
C TYR A 34 -6.84 0.62 -4.77
N GLY A 35 -7.56 -0.01 -5.69
CA GLY A 35 -8.86 0.48 -6.16
C GLY A 35 -9.89 0.56 -5.03
N MET A 36 -10.04 -0.51 -4.26
CA MET A 36 -10.94 -0.53 -3.10
C MET A 36 -10.52 0.48 -2.02
N LYS A 37 -9.23 0.51 -1.66
CA LYS A 37 -8.72 1.48 -0.66
C LYS A 37 -8.95 2.92 -1.11
N ALA A 38 -8.82 3.22 -2.40
CA ALA A 38 -8.92 4.58 -2.92
C ALA A 38 -10.30 5.22 -2.71
N ILE A 39 -11.36 4.43 -2.80
CA ILE A 39 -12.74 4.91 -2.66
C ILE A 39 -13.30 4.77 -1.24
N LEU A 40 -12.60 4.08 -0.33
CA LEU A 40 -13.15 3.66 0.95
C LEU A 40 -13.60 4.86 1.82
N ALA A 41 -12.80 5.93 1.88
CA ALA A 41 -13.15 7.14 2.62
C ALA A 41 -14.39 7.85 2.03
N VAL A 42 -14.50 7.90 0.71
CA VAL A 42 -15.67 8.50 0.01
C VAL A 42 -16.91 7.63 0.24
N PHE A 43 -16.79 6.31 0.09
CA PHE A 43 -17.88 5.37 0.35
C PHE A 43 -18.46 5.54 1.77
N MET A 44 -17.61 5.55 2.79
CA MET A 44 -18.06 5.69 4.19
C MET A 44 -18.72 7.05 4.48
N THR A 45 -18.29 8.12 3.79
CA THR A 45 -18.78 9.49 4.04
C THR A 45 -19.95 9.91 3.16
N GLU A 46 -20.23 9.19 2.06
CA GLU A 46 -21.25 9.63 1.07
C GLU A 46 -22.22 8.54 0.63
N HIS A 47 -21.86 7.25 0.68
CA HIS A 47 -22.64 6.18 0.04
C HIS A 47 -23.16 5.11 1.01
N LEU A 48 -22.73 5.13 2.28
CA LEU A 48 -23.08 4.09 3.24
C LEU A 48 -24.59 4.09 3.55
N LEU A 49 -25.21 2.91 3.56
CA LEU A 49 -26.65 2.75 3.81
C LEU A 49 -26.96 2.08 5.16
N ASP A 50 -28.16 2.31 5.68
CA ASP A 50 -28.77 1.49 6.72
C ASP A 50 -29.50 0.27 6.11
N ARG A 51 -30.03 -0.62 6.97
CA ARG A 51 -30.77 -1.82 6.55
C ARG A 51 -32.09 -1.52 5.81
N SER A 52 -32.58 -0.29 5.92
CA SER A 52 -33.81 0.15 5.27
C SER A 52 -33.53 0.79 3.91
N GLY A 53 -32.25 0.93 3.52
CA GLY A 53 -31.81 1.58 2.28
C GLY A 53 -31.67 3.10 2.37
N ASN A 54 -31.72 3.71 3.57
CA ASN A 54 -31.47 5.14 3.75
C ASN A 54 -29.98 5.42 3.95
N LEU A 55 -29.53 6.62 3.57
CA LEU A 55 -28.15 7.07 3.83
C LEU A 55 -27.86 7.11 5.34
N ALA A 56 -26.79 6.42 5.75
CA ALA A 56 -26.33 6.29 7.13
C ALA A 56 -24.80 6.47 7.24
N VAL A 57 -24.32 7.52 6.57
CA VAL A 57 -22.90 7.87 6.42
C VAL A 57 -22.17 8.11 7.75
N MET A 58 -20.86 8.00 7.70
CA MET A 58 -19.94 8.24 8.82
C MET A 58 -19.42 9.68 8.82
N SER A 59 -19.01 10.17 9.98
CA SER A 59 -18.22 11.39 10.06
C SER A 59 -16.86 11.20 9.37
N PRO A 60 -16.18 12.29 8.96
CA PRO A 60 -14.79 12.23 8.51
C PRO A 60 -13.86 11.49 9.49
N GLU A 61 -14.04 11.70 10.80
CA GLU A 61 -13.26 11.11 11.89
C GLU A 61 -13.46 9.60 11.96
N ASP A 62 -14.72 9.15 11.95
CA ASP A 62 -15.07 7.72 11.95
C ASP A 62 -14.53 7.04 10.68
N ALA A 63 -14.70 7.67 9.51
CA ALA A 63 -14.19 7.16 8.25
C ALA A 63 -12.66 7.02 8.25
N LYS A 64 -11.92 8.02 8.77
CA LYS A 64 -10.47 7.94 8.98
C LYS A 64 -10.13 6.79 9.92
N PHE A 65 -10.82 6.67 11.07
CA PHE A 65 -10.60 5.59 12.03
C PHE A 65 -10.72 4.21 11.39
N TYR A 66 -11.86 3.90 10.77
CA TYR A 66 -12.09 2.56 10.18
C TYR A 66 -11.15 2.25 9.01
N LEU A 67 -10.80 3.23 8.18
CA LEU A 67 -9.81 3.05 7.12
C LEU A 67 -8.44 2.68 7.70
N HIS A 68 -7.99 3.41 8.72
CA HIS A 68 -6.70 3.12 9.35
C HIS A 68 -6.72 1.79 10.12
N SER A 69 -7.82 1.43 10.81
CA SER A 69 -7.97 0.11 11.43
C SER A 69 -7.92 -1.03 10.41
N PHE A 70 -8.51 -0.84 9.22
CA PHE A 70 -8.37 -1.79 8.11
C PHE A 70 -6.91 -1.94 7.67
N VAL A 71 -6.17 -0.83 7.54
CA VAL A 71 -4.73 -0.86 7.22
C VAL A 71 -3.94 -1.57 8.33
N VAL A 72 -4.20 -1.29 9.61
CA VAL A 72 -3.59 -1.99 10.75
C VAL A 72 -3.75 -3.50 10.60
N ALA A 73 -4.99 -3.97 10.40
CA ALA A 73 -5.27 -5.38 10.22
C ALA A 73 -4.51 -5.97 9.01
N GLY A 74 -4.58 -5.32 7.85
CA GLY A 74 -3.92 -5.75 6.62
C GLY A 74 -2.38 -5.79 6.68
N TYR A 75 -1.76 -5.10 7.64
CA TYR A 75 -0.31 -5.09 7.86
C TYR A 75 0.14 -5.87 9.12
N LEU A 76 -0.78 -6.37 9.94
CA LEU A 76 -0.51 -7.36 11.01
C LEU A 76 -0.72 -8.82 10.55
N PHE A 77 -1.70 -9.08 9.69
CA PHE A 77 -1.94 -10.42 9.13
C PHE A 77 -0.78 -11.04 8.32
N PRO A 78 0.21 -10.30 7.75
CA PRO A 78 1.41 -10.91 7.20
C PRO A 78 2.13 -11.88 8.16
N LEU A 79 2.17 -11.56 9.46
CA LEU A 79 2.76 -12.47 10.47
C LEU A 79 2.03 -13.81 10.50
N VAL A 80 0.69 -13.77 10.46
CA VAL A 80 -0.15 -14.97 10.43
C VAL A 80 0.08 -15.73 9.12
N GLY A 81 0.10 -15.05 7.97
CA GLY A 81 0.35 -15.66 6.68
C GLY A 81 1.70 -16.37 6.58
N ALA A 82 2.76 -15.75 7.08
CA ALA A 82 4.09 -16.36 7.14
C ALA A 82 4.08 -17.64 8.01
N ILE A 83 3.44 -17.60 9.18
CA ILE A 83 3.30 -18.77 10.07
C ILE A 83 2.52 -19.87 9.35
N LEU A 84 1.36 -19.58 8.76
CA LEU A 84 0.54 -20.57 8.07
C LEU A 84 1.31 -21.22 6.90
N ALA A 85 2.05 -20.43 6.13
CA ALA A 85 2.82 -20.91 5.00
C ALA A 85 4.02 -21.75 5.39
N ASP A 86 4.86 -21.28 6.32
CA ASP A 86 6.12 -21.94 6.67
C ASP A 86 5.95 -23.07 7.69
N TRP A 87 4.90 -23.03 8.53
CA TRP A 87 4.64 -24.07 9.54
C TRP A 87 3.67 -25.17 9.05
N LEU A 88 2.55 -24.80 8.42
CA LEU A 88 1.41 -25.72 8.27
C LEU A 88 1.14 -26.15 6.82
N PHE A 89 0.92 -25.20 5.91
CA PHE A 89 0.25 -25.49 4.63
C PHE A 89 1.15 -25.38 3.41
N GLY A 90 2.32 -24.75 3.52
CA GLY A 90 3.14 -24.36 2.37
C GLY A 90 2.61 -23.08 1.69
N LYS A 91 3.49 -22.38 0.96
CA LYS A 91 3.18 -21.06 0.37
C LYS A 91 2.03 -21.11 -0.63
N TYR A 92 2.04 -22.06 -1.57
CA TYR A 92 1.00 -22.18 -2.62
C TYR A 92 -0.42 -22.30 -2.04
N ARG A 93 -0.63 -23.24 -1.10
CA ARG A 93 -1.95 -23.48 -0.50
C ARG A 93 -2.40 -22.29 0.33
N THR A 94 -1.47 -21.67 1.06
CA THR A 94 -1.73 -20.46 1.84
C THR A 94 -2.21 -19.33 0.94
N ILE A 95 -1.49 -19.06 -0.16
CA ILE A 95 -1.88 -18.04 -1.15
C ILE A 95 -3.27 -18.37 -1.72
N LEU A 96 -3.51 -19.60 -2.19
CA LEU A 96 -4.77 -19.95 -2.83
C LEU A 96 -5.99 -19.78 -1.91
N TRP A 97 -5.95 -20.33 -0.70
CA TRP A 97 -7.09 -20.28 0.22
C TRP A 97 -7.37 -18.86 0.74
N LEU A 98 -6.31 -18.09 1.02
CA LEU A 98 -6.47 -16.71 1.48
C LEU A 98 -6.91 -15.77 0.35
N SER A 99 -6.51 -16.06 -0.90
CA SER A 99 -7.05 -15.35 -2.06
C SER A 99 -8.55 -15.60 -2.26
N ILE A 100 -9.06 -16.79 -1.95
CA ILE A 100 -10.51 -17.06 -1.95
C ILE A 100 -11.21 -16.22 -0.88
N ILE A 101 -10.67 -16.16 0.35
CA ILE A 101 -11.19 -15.32 1.43
C ILE A 101 -11.19 -13.84 1.00
N TYR A 102 -10.14 -13.40 0.31
CA TYR A 102 -10.05 -12.06 -0.25
C TYR A 102 -11.18 -11.79 -1.26
N CYS A 103 -11.44 -12.72 -2.18
CA CYS A 103 -12.55 -12.61 -3.14
C CYS A 103 -13.91 -12.47 -2.44
N LEU A 104 -14.14 -13.25 -1.38
CA LEU A 104 -15.37 -13.16 -0.58
C LEU A 104 -15.51 -11.81 0.12
N GLY A 105 -14.41 -11.20 0.55
CA GLY A 105 -14.43 -9.85 1.12
C GLY A 105 -14.87 -8.78 0.12
N HIS A 106 -14.36 -8.84 -1.13
CA HIS A 106 -14.86 -7.95 -2.19
C HIS A 106 -16.31 -8.22 -2.55
N LEU A 107 -16.72 -9.50 -2.59
CA LEU A 107 -18.12 -9.85 -2.85
C LEU A 107 -19.04 -9.27 -1.77
N SER A 108 -18.63 -9.31 -0.50
CA SER A 108 -19.35 -8.67 0.60
C SER A 108 -19.52 -7.16 0.38
N LEU A 109 -18.43 -6.44 0.04
CA LEU A 109 -18.51 -5.00 -0.24
C LEU A 109 -19.35 -4.66 -1.48
N ALA A 110 -19.39 -5.55 -2.47
CA ALA A 110 -20.15 -5.33 -3.70
C ALA A 110 -21.65 -5.59 -3.54
N LEU A 111 -22.05 -6.44 -2.58
CA LEU A 111 -23.44 -6.85 -2.38
C LEU A 111 -24.14 -6.14 -1.20
N ASP A 112 -23.39 -5.68 -0.20
CA ASP A 112 -23.93 -5.08 1.01
C ASP A 112 -23.25 -3.74 1.30
N GLU A 113 -23.98 -2.66 1.02
CA GLU A 113 -23.55 -1.27 1.20
C GLU A 113 -23.74 -0.77 2.66
N THR A 114 -24.15 -1.65 3.57
CA THR A 114 -24.34 -1.31 4.98
C THR A 114 -23.05 -1.43 5.78
N ARG A 115 -23.08 -0.95 7.03
CA ARG A 115 -21.98 -1.14 7.99
C ARG A 115 -21.59 -2.61 8.21
N LEU A 116 -22.54 -3.54 8.08
CA LEU A 116 -22.25 -4.98 8.21
C LEU A 116 -21.43 -5.47 7.03
N GLY A 117 -21.87 -5.17 5.80
CA GLY A 117 -21.17 -5.50 4.57
C GLY A 117 -19.77 -4.89 4.51
N LEU A 118 -19.65 -3.62 4.94
CA LEU A 118 -18.37 -2.94 5.11
C LEU A 118 -17.45 -3.69 6.10
N GLY A 119 -17.94 -4.00 7.31
CA GLY A 119 -17.15 -4.66 8.34
C GLY A 119 -16.70 -6.07 7.94
N LEU A 120 -17.61 -6.88 7.39
CA LEU A 120 -17.30 -8.22 6.88
C LEU A 120 -16.35 -8.16 5.70
N GLY A 121 -16.60 -7.27 4.74
CA GLY A 121 -15.79 -7.10 3.56
C GLY A 121 -14.36 -6.70 3.89
N LEU A 122 -14.18 -5.64 4.69
CA LEU A 122 -12.85 -5.20 5.12
C LEU A 122 -12.12 -6.24 5.98
N GLY A 123 -12.84 -6.94 6.88
CA GLY A 123 -12.25 -8.00 7.69
C GLY A 123 -11.70 -9.15 6.85
N LEU A 124 -12.50 -9.65 5.91
CA LEU A 124 -12.09 -10.72 4.98
C LEU A 124 -10.96 -10.27 4.05
N ILE A 125 -11.03 -9.05 3.51
CA ILE A 125 -9.96 -8.48 2.69
C ILE A 125 -8.66 -8.38 3.50
N ALA A 126 -8.70 -7.86 4.73
CA ALA A 126 -7.52 -7.70 5.57
C ALA A 126 -6.84 -9.04 5.87
N ILE A 127 -7.63 -10.08 6.18
CA ILE A 127 -7.13 -11.46 6.36
C ILE A 127 -6.49 -11.95 5.07
N GLY A 128 -7.20 -11.83 3.94
CA GLY A 128 -6.76 -12.28 2.63
C GLY A 128 -5.46 -11.59 2.18
N THR A 129 -5.52 -10.28 1.92
CA THR A 129 -4.36 -9.49 1.43
C THR A 129 -3.18 -9.53 2.39
N GLY A 130 -3.42 -9.40 3.70
CA GLY A 130 -2.35 -9.36 4.67
C GLY A 130 -1.56 -10.67 4.68
N ALA A 131 -2.26 -11.80 4.72
CA ALA A 131 -1.60 -13.09 4.84
C ALA A 131 -0.99 -13.60 3.51
N ILE A 132 -1.45 -13.14 2.33
CA ILE A 132 -0.80 -13.51 1.05
C ILE A 132 0.50 -12.72 0.77
N LYS A 133 0.61 -11.47 1.22
CA LYS A 133 1.74 -10.56 0.92
C LYS A 133 3.13 -11.19 1.13
N PRO A 134 3.47 -11.76 2.30
CA PRO A 134 4.80 -12.33 2.52
C PRO A 134 5.01 -13.64 1.75
N CYS A 135 3.92 -14.33 1.38
CA CYS A 135 3.98 -15.63 0.72
C CYS A 135 4.24 -15.51 -0.78
N VAL A 136 3.63 -14.54 -1.47
CA VAL A 136 3.73 -14.42 -2.94
C VAL A 136 5.16 -14.07 -3.35
N SER A 137 5.78 -13.05 -2.75
CA SER A 137 7.16 -12.66 -3.10
C SER A 137 8.16 -13.78 -2.82
N ALA A 138 7.99 -14.52 -1.73
CA ALA A 138 8.82 -15.69 -1.44
C ALA A 138 8.55 -16.84 -2.42
N HIS A 139 7.30 -17.04 -2.84
CA HIS A 139 6.94 -18.06 -3.82
C HIS A 139 7.53 -17.79 -5.21
N VAL A 140 7.70 -16.51 -5.61
CA VAL A 140 8.46 -16.14 -6.82
C VAL A 140 9.89 -16.64 -6.71
N GLY A 141 10.57 -16.34 -5.60
CA GLY A 141 11.95 -16.75 -5.37
C GLY A 141 12.14 -18.27 -5.42
N ASP A 142 11.17 -19.03 -4.87
CA ASP A 142 11.18 -20.49 -4.87
C ASP A 142 11.15 -21.11 -6.29
N GLN A 143 10.78 -20.35 -7.32
CA GLN A 143 10.75 -20.85 -8.71
C GLN A 143 12.14 -20.93 -9.36
N PHE A 144 13.15 -20.30 -8.75
CA PHE A 144 14.48 -20.18 -9.32
C PHE A 144 15.46 -21.16 -8.68
N GLY A 145 16.24 -21.82 -9.53
CA GLY A 145 17.39 -22.64 -9.14
C GLY A 145 18.70 -21.89 -9.33
N ALA A 146 19.83 -22.58 -9.14
CA ALA A 146 21.16 -21.99 -9.31
C ALA A 146 21.39 -21.47 -10.76
N GLY A 147 20.92 -22.21 -11.77
CA GLY A 147 21.17 -21.90 -13.19
C GLY A 147 20.48 -20.62 -13.71
N ASN A 148 19.32 -20.26 -13.17
CA ASN A 148 18.53 -19.11 -13.64
C ASN A 148 18.39 -17.99 -12.60
N ARG A 149 19.11 -18.06 -11.47
CA ARG A 149 19.07 -17.05 -10.40
C ARG A 149 19.38 -15.63 -10.87
N HIS A 150 20.21 -15.49 -11.89
CA HIS A 150 20.55 -14.20 -12.51
C HIS A 150 19.33 -13.46 -13.13
N LEU A 151 18.23 -14.19 -13.43
CA LEU A 151 16.99 -13.61 -13.96
C LEU A 151 16.05 -13.07 -12.88
N LEU A 152 16.33 -13.32 -11.59
CA LEU A 152 15.46 -12.95 -10.49
C LEU A 152 15.27 -11.42 -10.39
N SER A 153 16.34 -10.65 -10.62
CA SER A 153 16.29 -9.18 -10.64
C SER A 153 15.34 -8.65 -11.72
N ARG A 154 15.33 -9.29 -12.90
CA ARG A 154 14.42 -8.95 -14.00
C ARG A 154 12.96 -9.20 -13.61
N VAL A 155 12.67 -10.30 -12.94
CA VAL A 155 11.30 -10.61 -12.47
C VAL A 155 10.85 -9.65 -11.38
N PHE A 156 11.72 -9.32 -10.42
CA PHE A 156 11.37 -8.30 -9.43
C PHE A 156 11.13 -6.94 -10.08
N GLY A 157 11.84 -6.60 -11.16
CA GLY A 157 11.52 -5.42 -11.99
C GLY A 157 10.11 -5.47 -12.62
N TRP A 158 9.69 -6.63 -13.16
CA TRP A 158 8.32 -6.80 -13.65
C TRP A 158 7.28 -6.75 -12.53
N PHE A 159 7.59 -7.32 -11.37
CA PHE A 159 6.75 -7.27 -10.17
C PHE A 159 6.50 -5.82 -9.74
N TYR A 160 7.58 -5.05 -9.68
CA TYR A 160 7.54 -3.64 -9.33
C TYR A 160 6.71 -2.82 -10.31
N LEU A 161 6.86 -3.08 -11.63
CA LEU A 161 6.03 -2.45 -12.65
C LEU A 161 4.55 -2.84 -12.51
N ALA A 162 4.26 -4.12 -12.27
CA ALA A 162 2.91 -4.64 -12.08
C ALA A 162 2.20 -4.00 -10.88
N ILE A 163 2.90 -3.83 -9.75
CA ILE A 163 2.38 -3.16 -8.55
C ILE A 163 1.97 -1.72 -8.86
N ASN A 164 2.88 -0.93 -9.42
CA ASN A 164 2.64 0.49 -9.66
C ASN A 164 1.61 0.72 -10.78
N LEU A 165 1.62 -0.10 -11.84
CA LEU A 165 0.64 -0.01 -12.91
C LEU A 165 -0.76 -0.41 -12.42
N GLY A 166 -0.87 -1.48 -11.62
CA GLY A 166 -2.12 -1.90 -11.00
C GLY A 166 -2.68 -0.83 -10.06
N ALA A 167 -1.83 -0.23 -9.22
CA ALA A 167 -2.19 0.88 -8.34
C ALA A 167 -2.65 2.11 -9.14
N LEU A 168 -1.90 2.52 -10.17
CA LEU A 168 -2.24 3.65 -11.02
C LEU A 168 -3.57 3.45 -11.74
N ALA A 169 -3.76 2.29 -12.40
CA ALA A 169 -4.98 2.00 -13.15
C ALA A 169 -6.22 1.94 -12.23
N SER A 170 -6.10 1.30 -11.07
CA SER A 170 -7.21 1.16 -10.12
C SER A 170 -7.59 2.46 -9.44
N THR A 171 -6.61 3.26 -9.00
CA THR A 171 -6.87 4.57 -8.37
C THR A 171 -7.48 5.58 -9.34
N LEU A 172 -7.23 5.44 -10.64
CA LEU A 172 -7.90 6.24 -11.67
C LEU A 172 -9.31 5.71 -11.99
N LEU A 173 -9.47 4.39 -12.17
CA LEU A 173 -10.71 3.79 -12.66
C LEU A 173 -11.78 3.63 -11.57
N THR A 174 -11.42 3.13 -10.37
CA THR A 174 -12.42 2.78 -9.35
C THR A 174 -13.26 3.98 -8.88
N PRO A 175 -12.72 5.20 -8.71
CA PRO A 175 -13.54 6.38 -8.44
C PRO A 175 -14.54 6.71 -9.56
N ILE A 176 -14.18 6.49 -10.83
CA ILE A 176 -15.08 6.66 -11.98
C ILE A 176 -16.23 5.64 -11.92
N LEU A 177 -15.96 4.42 -11.48
CA LEU A 177 -17.00 3.39 -11.32
C LEU A 177 -17.97 3.70 -10.17
N LEU A 178 -17.54 4.49 -9.19
CA LEU A 178 -18.36 4.90 -8.05
C LEU A 178 -19.25 6.11 -8.38
N ASP A 179 -18.71 7.12 -9.07
CA ASP A 179 -19.39 8.39 -9.36
C ASP A 179 -20.19 8.37 -10.69
N PRO A 180 -21.53 8.50 -10.66
CA PRO A 180 -22.35 8.43 -11.88
C PRO A 180 -22.01 9.49 -12.93
N ALA A 181 -21.70 10.72 -12.51
CA ALA A 181 -21.39 11.81 -13.44
C ALA A 181 -20.09 11.52 -14.20
N SER A 182 -19.05 11.10 -13.49
CA SER A 182 -17.77 10.71 -14.09
C SER A 182 -17.86 9.44 -14.92
N PHE A 183 -18.67 8.46 -14.49
CA PHE A 183 -18.95 7.26 -15.28
C PHE A 183 -19.54 7.64 -16.65
N GLN A 184 -20.57 8.49 -16.66
CA GLN A 184 -21.18 8.96 -17.91
C GLN A 184 -20.19 9.77 -18.76
N ARG A 185 -19.39 10.64 -18.14
CA ARG A 185 -18.37 11.46 -18.82
C ARG A 185 -17.34 10.58 -19.55
N VAL A 186 -16.92 9.47 -18.93
CA VAL A 186 -15.85 8.61 -19.45
C VAL A 186 -16.37 7.57 -20.43
N PHE A 187 -17.52 6.94 -20.16
CA PHE A 187 -18.06 5.86 -20.98
C PHE A 187 -19.04 6.34 -22.05
N GLY A 188 -19.60 7.55 -21.94
CA GLY A 188 -20.49 8.15 -22.95
C GLY A 188 -21.65 7.22 -23.34
N GLY A 189 -21.89 7.04 -24.64
CA GLY A 189 -22.94 6.12 -25.12
C GLY A 189 -22.71 4.63 -24.76
N SER A 190 -21.50 4.25 -24.35
CA SER A 190 -21.26 2.91 -23.79
C SER A 190 -21.87 2.76 -22.41
N ALA A 191 -22.02 3.83 -21.63
CA ALA A 191 -22.69 3.80 -20.33
C ALA A 191 -24.17 3.40 -20.49
N ASP A 192 -24.86 3.92 -21.51
CA ASP A 192 -26.25 3.55 -21.80
C ASP A 192 -26.37 2.07 -22.20
N SER A 193 -25.37 1.56 -22.93
CA SER A 193 -25.30 0.15 -23.33
C SER A 193 -25.03 -0.76 -22.13
N LEU A 194 -24.14 -0.35 -21.22
CA LEU A 194 -23.85 -1.05 -19.97
C LEU A 194 -25.06 -1.04 -19.03
N ALA A 195 -25.78 0.07 -18.93
CA ALA A 195 -27.01 0.18 -18.15
C ALA A 195 -28.10 -0.80 -18.63
N ARG A 196 -28.22 -1.02 -19.96
CA ARG A 196 -29.14 -2.04 -20.52
C ARG A 196 -28.75 -3.48 -20.15
N LEU A 197 -27.48 -3.71 -19.81
CA LEU A 197 -26.97 -4.98 -19.30
C LEU A 197 -27.05 -5.07 -17.76
N GLY A 198 -27.66 -4.07 -17.10
CA GLY A 198 -27.76 -4.00 -15.64
C GLY A 198 -26.49 -3.53 -14.93
N ILE A 199 -25.53 -2.96 -15.67
CA ILE A 199 -24.28 -2.42 -15.12
C ILE A 199 -24.46 -0.93 -14.86
N HIS A 200 -24.55 -0.55 -13.59
CA HIS A 200 -24.74 0.82 -13.14
C HIS A 200 -23.56 1.28 -12.27
N PRO A 201 -23.13 2.56 -12.37
CA PRO A 201 -22.14 3.11 -11.46
C PRO A 201 -22.68 3.14 -10.03
N GLY A 202 -21.78 2.97 -9.05
CA GLY A 202 -22.11 2.94 -7.63
C GLY A 202 -21.20 1.97 -6.84
N PRO A 203 -21.42 1.84 -5.52
CA PRO A 203 -20.58 1.01 -4.66
C PRO A 203 -20.46 -0.44 -5.12
N GLY A 204 -21.58 -1.05 -5.53
CA GLY A 204 -21.59 -2.42 -6.03
C GLY A 204 -20.64 -2.66 -7.21
N LEU A 205 -20.62 -1.77 -8.20
CA LEU A 205 -19.70 -1.87 -9.35
C LEU A 205 -18.27 -1.53 -8.95
N ALA A 206 -18.09 -0.47 -8.15
CA ALA A 206 -16.79 0.04 -7.77
C ALA A 206 -16.00 -0.92 -6.85
N PHE A 207 -16.68 -1.68 -5.98
CA PHE A 207 -16.07 -2.78 -5.23
C PHE A 207 -16.07 -4.11 -5.99
N GLY A 208 -17.07 -4.33 -6.86
CA GLY A 208 -17.23 -5.54 -7.65
C GLY A 208 -16.16 -5.75 -8.72
N VAL A 209 -15.77 -4.70 -9.46
CA VAL A 209 -14.71 -4.80 -10.50
C VAL A 209 -13.36 -5.23 -9.90
N PRO A 210 -12.85 -4.58 -8.82
CA PRO A 210 -11.74 -5.11 -8.03
C PRO A 210 -11.90 -6.59 -7.65
N GLY A 211 -13.07 -6.98 -7.12
CA GLY A 211 -13.36 -8.36 -6.72
C GLY A 211 -13.30 -9.37 -7.85
N VAL A 212 -13.86 -9.05 -9.01
CA VAL A 212 -13.80 -9.90 -10.21
C VAL A 212 -12.36 -10.05 -10.69
N LEU A 213 -11.59 -8.96 -10.72
CA LEU A 213 -10.17 -9.03 -11.08
C LEU A 213 -9.36 -9.85 -10.08
N MET A 214 -9.65 -9.77 -8.79
CA MET A 214 -9.03 -10.64 -7.78
C MET A 214 -9.42 -12.12 -7.96
N ALA A 215 -10.67 -12.41 -8.32
CA ALA A 215 -11.11 -13.78 -8.64
C ALA A 215 -10.40 -14.33 -9.88
N LEU A 216 -10.25 -13.51 -10.92
CA LEU A 216 -9.46 -13.85 -12.11
C LEU A 216 -7.97 -14.04 -11.77
N ALA A 217 -7.39 -13.20 -10.92
CA ALA A 217 -6.03 -13.36 -10.42
C ALA A 217 -5.84 -14.72 -9.75
N THR A 218 -6.77 -15.07 -8.85
CA THR A 218 -6.80 -16.35 -8.14
C THR A 218 -6.92 -17.54 -9.10
N LEU A 219 -7.76 -17.42 -10.13
CA LEU A 219 -7.91 -18.42 -11.17
C LEU A 219 -6.62 -18.61 -11.97
N VAL A 220 -5.99 -17.51 -12.40
CA VAL A 220 -4.70 -17.53 -13.11
C VAL A 220 -3.61 -18.17 -12.26
N PHE A 221 -3.53 -17.80 -10.97
CA PHE A 221 -2.60 -18.44 -10.05
C PHE A 221 -2.89 -19.95 -9.92
N TRP A 222 -4.15 -20.35 -9.78
CA TRP A 222 -4.53 -21.76 -9.72
C TRP A 222 -4.22 -22.53 -11.01
N MET A 223 -4.31 -21.92 -12.19
CA MET A 223 -3.91 -22.55 -13.47
C MET A 223 -2.42 -22.93 -13.50
N GLY A 224 -1.56 -22.14 -12.84
CA GLY A 224 -0.11 -22.43 -12.74
C GLY A 224 0.27 -23.58 -11.80
N ARG A 225 -0.69 -24.18 -11.07
CA ARG A 225 -0.44 -25.20 -10.03
C ARG A 225 0.38 -26.42 -10.46
N ASN A 226 0.34 -26.81 -11.73
CA ASN A 226 1.12 -27.96 -12.21
C ASN A 226 2.51 -27.53 -12.71
N THR A 227 2.74 -26.23 -12.85
CA THR A 227 4.00 -25.64 -13.31
C THR A 227 4.87 -25.20 -12.15
N PHE A 228 4.26 -24.71 -11.05
CA PHE A 228 4.97 -24.16 -9.91
C PHE A 228 5.83 -25.17 -9.14
N ILE A 229 6.89 -24.64 -8.54
CA ILE A 229 7.66 -25.29 -7.49
C ILE A 229 6.97 -25.06 -6.14
N HIS A 230 6.62 -26.15 -5.48
CA HIS A 230 5.93 -26.23 -4.20
C HIS A 230 6.91 -26.63 -3.12
N VAL A 231 7.53 -25.62 -2.50
CA VAL A 231 8.44 -25.84 -1.37
C VAL A 231 7.63 -26.32 -0.16
N PRO A 232 7.99 -27.46 0.47
CA PRO A 232 7.29 -27.96 1.65
C PRO A 232 7.50 -27.03 2.86
N PRO A 233 6.54 -27.00 3.81
CA PRO A 233 6.68 -26.22 5.03
C PRO A 233 7.88 -26.71 5.87
N ARG A 234 8.60 -25.77 6.49
CA ARG A 234 9.77 -26.05 7.34
C ARG A 234 9.38 -26.58 8.73
N GLY A 235 8.11 -26.47 9.11
CA GLY A 235 7.63 -26.94 10.40
C GLY A 235 8.15 -26.10 11.57
N ARG A 236 8.34 -26.73 12.74
CA ARG A 236 8.75 -26.04 13.98
C ARG A 236 10.19 -25.50 13.97
N ALA A 237 11.02 -25.91 13.01
CA ALA A 237 12.40 -25.45 12.89
C ALA A 237 12.49 -23.93 12.66
N PHE A 238 11.56 -23.39 11.87
CA PHE A 238 11.45 -21.95 11.61
C PHE A 238 11.37 -21.11 12.89
N LEU A 239 10.51 -21.50 13.84
CA LEU A 239 10.36 -20.78 15.10
C LEU A 239 11.63 -20.86 15.96
N ARG A 240 12.33 -22.00 15.95
CA ARG A 240 13.59 -22.14 16.71
C ARG A 240 14.68 -21.22 16.16
N GLU A 241 14.79 -21.09 14.85
CA GLU A 241 15.76 -20.19 14.21
C GLU A 241 15.43 -18.71 14.45
N ALA A 242 14.14 -18.36 14.40
CA ALA A 242 13.62 -17.02 14.68
C ALA A 242 14.00 -16.52 16.08
N PHE A 243 13.82 -17.37 17.09
CA PHE A 243 14.10 -17.09 18.49
C PHE A 243 15.52 -17.48 18.91
N SER A 244 16.43 -17.67 17.96
CA SER A 244 17.86 -17.84 18.24
C SER A 244 18.46 -16.54 18.79
N GLY A 245 19.59 -16.63 19.50
CA GLY A 245 20.27 -15.45 20.06
C GLY A 245 20.69 -14.43 18.99
N GLU A 246 21.16 -14.92 17.84
CA GLU A 246 21.52 -14.07 16.69
C GLU A 246 20.30 -13.41 16.06
N GLY A 247 19.20 -14.15 15.91
CA GLY A 247 17.96 -13.61 15.36
C GLY A 247 17.31 -12.56 16.25
N LEU A 248 17.25 -12.81 17.56
CA LEU A 248 16.76 -11.85 18.55
C LEU A 248 17.61 -10.58 18.58
N GLN A 249 18.93 -10.70 18.48
CA GLN A 249 19.82 -9.54 18.42
C GLN A 249 19.59 -8.70 17.15
N ALA A 250 19.45 -9.35 15.99
CA ALA A 250 19.14 -8.66 14.74
C ALA A 250 17.79 -7.92 14.82
N LEU A 251 16.73 -8.60 15.31
CA LEU A 251 15.41 -8.00 15.50
C LEU A 251 15.46 -6.81 16.47
N ALA A 252 16.08 -6.98 17.63
CA ALA A 252 16.19 -5.92 18.64
C ALA A 252 16.93 -4.68 18.13
N SER A 253 17.94 -4.86 17.26
CA SER A 253 18.67 -3.73 16.66
C SER A 253 17.83 -2.93 15.66
N LEU A 254 16.88 -3.58 14.97
CA LEU A 254 16.05 -2.96 13.93
C LEU A 254 14.78 -2.30 14.48
N VAL A 255 14.24 -2.78 15.62
CA VAL A 255 13.02 -2.24 16.23
C VAL A 255 13.05 -0.71 16.43
N PRO A 256 14.12 -0.09 16.96
CA PRO A 256 14.17 1.37 17.11
C PRO A 256 14.05 2.13 15.78
N ILE A 257 14.62 1.59 14.70
CA ILE A 257 14.48 2.16 13.35
C ILE A 257 13.03 2.07 12.91
N TYR A 258 12.39 0.92 13.08
CA TYR A 258 11.00 0.70 12.69
C TYR A 258 10.00 1.54 13.47
N LEU A 259 10.23 1.80 14.76
CA LEU A 259 9.39 2.70 15.54
C LEU A 259 9.47 4.15 15.04
N CYS A 260 10.65 4.61 14.62
CA CYS A 260 10.79 5.91 13.96
C CYS A 260 10.12 5.93 12.58
N VAL A 261 10.29 4.87 11.79
CA VAL A 261 9.66 4.72 10.47
C VAL A 261 8.12 4.59 10.56
N ALA A 262 7.58 4.11 11.69
CA ALA A 262 6.13 4.10 11.92
C ALA A 262 5.53 5.51 11.87
N ALA A 263 6.28 6.55 12.28
CA ALA A 263 5.83 7.93 12.14
C ALA A 263 5.71 8.37 10.66
N PHE A 264 6.59 7.86 9.78
CA PHE A 264 6.44 8.08 8.35
C PHE A 264 5.13 7.46 7.82
N TRP A 265 4.83 6.20 8.19
CA TRP A 265 3.61 5.52 7.76
C TRP A 265 2.33 6.17 8.30
N CYS A 266 2.39 6.67 9.54
CA CYS A 266 1.34 7.46 10.16
C CYS A 266 0.91 8.65 9.28
N LEU A 267 1.87 9.33 8.62
CA LEU A 267 1.58 10.45 7.71
C LEU A 267 1.26 9.96 6.31
N PHE A 268 2.05 9.02 5.79
CA PHE A 268 1.93 8.53 4.42
C PHE A 268 0.54 7.96 4.14
N ASP A 269 0.00 7.12 5.04
CA ASP A 269 -1.30 6.47 4.80
C ASP A 269 -2.50 7.43 4.93
N GLN A 270 -2.31 8.65 5.44
CA GLN A 270 -3.37 9.67 5.45
C GLN A 270 -3.66 10.22 4.05
N THR A 271 -2.82 9.92 3.07
CA THR A 271 -3.06 10.18 1.64
C THR A 271 -4.35 9.52 1.13
N ALA A 272 -4.77 8.39 1.71
CA ALA A 272 -5.99 7.68 1.35
C ALA A 272 -7.22 8.08 2.17
N SER A 273 -7.04 8.93 3.20
CA SER A 273 -8.10 9.33 4.12
C SER A 273 -8.20 10.86 4.20
N ALA A 274 -7.48 11.50 5.13
CA ALA A 274 -7.54 12.94 5.38
C ALA A 274 -7.28 13.79 4.13
N TRP A 275 -6.36 13.36 3.26
CA TRP A 275 -6.03 14.09 2.03
C TRP A 275 -7.14 13.98 0.98
N VAL A 276 -7.81 12.82 0.87
CA VAL A 276 -8.98 12.65 0.00
C VAL A 276 -10.13 13.54 0.48
N LEU A 277 -10.34 13.61 1.80
CA LEU A 277 -11.40 14.44 2.38
C LEU A 277 -11.09 15.95 2.26
N GLN A 278 -9.83 16.36 2.40
CA GLN A 278 -9.39 17.74 2.15
C GLN A 278 -9.60 18.15 0.68
N ALA A 279 -9.27 17.25 -0.26
CA ALA A 279 -9.40 17.51 -1.70
C ALA A 279 -10.85 17.85 -2.11
N LYS A 280 -11.87 17.38 -1.38
CA LYS A 280 -13.27 17.75 -1.61
C LYS A 280 -13.55 19.26 -1.47
N SER A 281 -12.70 19.98 -0.76
CA SER A 281 -12.81 21.44 -0.54
C SER A 281 -11.83 22.25 -1.41
N MET A 282 -11.23 21.63 -2.43
CA MET A 282 -10.22 22.23 -3.30
C MET A 282 -10.73 22.43 -4.73
N ASP A 283 -10.05 23.27 -5.52
CA ASP A 283 -10.29 23.34 -6.97
C ASP A 283 -9.64 22.14 -7.66
N MET A 284 -10.47 21.21 -8.13
CA MET A 284 -10.08 19.94 -8.74
C MET A 284 -9.64 20.07 -10.22
N GLN A 285 -9.66 21.27 -10.80
CA GLN A 285 -9.19 21.53 -12.16
C GLN A 285 -7.67 21.78 -12.17
N LEU A 286 -6.88 20.70 -12.14
CA LEU A 286 -5.41 20.75 -11.99
C LEU A 286 -4.72 21.67 -13.00
N PHE A 287 -5.17 21.65 -14.25
CA PHE A 287 -4.50 22.33 -15.37
C PHE A 287 -5.10 23.70 -15.72
N ARG A 288 -6.09 24.18 -14.96
CA ARG A 288 -6.85 25.40 -15.28
C ARG A 288 -5.96 26.63 -15.48
N SER A 289 -4.93 26.76 -14.64
CA SER A 289 -3.98 27.88 -14.62
C SER A 289 -2.93 27.84 -15.74
N LEU A 290 -2.77 26.70 -16.42
CA LEU A 290 -1.80 26.54 -17.50
C LEU A 290 -2.41 26.99 -18.84
N SER A 291 -2.33 28.29 -19.11
CA SER A 291 -2.92 28.93 -20.30
C SER A 291 -2.42 28.38 -21.64
N TRP A 292 -1.24 27.77 -21.67
CA TRP A 292 -0.63 27.17 -22.86
C TRP A 292 -1.16 25.77 -23.20
N LEU A 293 -1.92 25.13 -22.30
CA LEU A 293 -2.54 23.84 -22.60
C LEU A 293 -3.84 24.00 -23.41
N PRO A 294 -4.17 23.03 -24.29
CA PRO A 294 -5.47 22.97 -24.96
C PRO A 294 -6.63 23.01 -23.96
N THR A 295 -7.74 23.67 -24.33
CA THR A 295 -8.92 23.86 -23.48
C THR A 295 -9.43 22.53 -22.91
N GLY A 296 -9.47 21.47 -23.73
CA GLY A 296 -9.92 20.15 -23.29
C GLY A 296 -9.06 19.51 -22.19
N LEU A 297 -7.77 19.84 -22.08
CA LEU A 297 -6.92 19.39 -20.96
C LEU A 297 -7.07 20.28 -19.73
N ARG A 298 -7.40 21.56 -19.92
CA ARG A 298 -7.56 22.54 -18.83
C ARG A 298 -8.86 22.35 -18.05
N GLU A 299 -9.87 21.79 -18.68
CA GLU A 299 -11.20 21.53 -18.10
C GLU A 299 -11.33 20.12 -17.49
N ILE A 300 -10.25 19.34 -17.45
CA ILE A 300 -10.27 18.03 -16.77
C ILE A 300 -10.47 18.27 -15.27
N GLU A 301 -11.64 17.84 -14.80
CA GLU A 301 -11.99 17.79 -13.39
C GLU A 301 -11.65 16.41 -12.83
N LEU A 302 -10.76 16.38 -11.84
CA LEU A 302 -10.36 15.14 -11.17
C LEU A 302 -11.31 14.83 -10.01
N LEU A 303 -11.55 13.55 -9.74
CA LEU A 303 -12.21 13.14 -8.50
C LEU A 303 -11.21 13.16 -7.33
N PRO A 304 -11.64 13.52 -6.10
CA PRO A 304 -10.75 13.58 -4.93
C PRO A 304 -9.91 12.32 -4.71
N SER A 305 -10.52 11.14 -4.84
CA SER A 305 -9.82 9.84 -4.70
C SER A 305 -8.77 9.58 -5.78
N GLN A 306 -8.90 10.15 -6.98
CA GLN A 306 -7.95 9.94 -8.08
C GLN A 306 -6.60 10.59 -7.81
N LEU A 307 -6.49 11.51 -6.85
CA LEU A 307 -5.22 12.11 -6.48
C LEU A 307 -4.21 11.08 -5.94
N GLN A 308 -4.69 9.96 -5.40
CA GLN A 308 -3.84 8.84 -4.97
C GLN A 308 -3.03 8.24 -6.12
N ALA A 309 -3.47 8.39 -7.38
CA ALA A 309 -2.77 7.96 -8.59
C ALA A 309 -1.42 8.68 -8.79
N VAL A 310 -1.25 9.85 -8.18
CA VAL A 310 -0.01 10.64 -8.25
C VAL A 310 1.16 9.90 -7.63
N ASN A 311 0.94 9.15 -6.54
CA ASN A 311 2.00 8.41 -5.86
C ASN A 311 2.63 7.30 -6.74
N PRO A 312 1.91 6.30 -7.27
CA PRO A 312 2.51 5.28 -8.11
C PRO A 312 3.12 5.86 -9.40
N LEU A 313 2.54 6.94 -9.95
CA LEU A 313 3.13 7.66 -11.08
C LEU A 313 4.50 8.26 -10.71
N PHE A 314 4.59 8.97 -9.59
CA PHE A 314 5.84 9.53 -9.13
C PHE A 314 6.84 8.46 -8.68
N ILE A 315 6.41 7.33 -8.15
CA ILE A 315 7.30 6.22 -7.83
C ILE A 315 8.01 5.68 -9.09
N LEU A 316 7.28 5.54 -10.21
CA LEU A 316 7.87 5.12 -11.49
C LEU A 316 8.89 6.13 -12.05
N ILE A 317 8.73 7.42 -11.74
CA ILE A 317 9.63 8.50 -12.18
C ILE A 317 10.80 8.69 -11.20
N PHE A 318 10.52 8.69 -9.90
CA PHE A 318 11.46 9.05 -8.85
C PHE A 318 12.44 7.92 -8.55
N VAL A 319 12.06 6.65 -8.59
CA VAL A 319 13.05 5.58 -8.37
C VAL A 319 14.23 5.63 -9.35
N PRO A 320 14.04 5.73 -10.68
CA PRO A 320 15.17 5.90 -11.58
C PRO A 320 15.87 7.26 -11.39
N LEU A 321 15.12 8.35 -11.21
CA LEU A 321 15.70 9.69 -10.98
C LEU A 321 16.61 9.71 -9.74
N PHE A 322 16.16 9.12 -8.63
CA PHE A 322 16.93 9.03 -7.40
C PHE A 322 18.13 8.13 -7.55
N SER A 323 17.97 6.95 -8.15
CA SER A 323 19.05 5.98 -8.30
C SER A 323 20.18 6.46 -9.20
N TYR A 324 19.85 7.12 -10.32
CA TYR A 324 20.84 7.49 -11.33
C TYR A 324 21.33 8.94 -11.22
N LEU A 325 20.55 9.85 -10.64
CA LEU A 325 20.89 11.27 -10.61
C LEU A 325 21.00 11.83 -9.18
N ILE A 326 19.94 11.73 -8.37
CA ILE A 326 19.90 12.42 -7.07
C ILE A 326 20.84 11.77 -6.05
N TYR A 327 20.81 10.44 -5.87
CA TYR A 327 21.71 9.77 -4.93
C TYR A 327 23.18 9.97 -5.27
N PRO A 328 23.64 9.77 -6.54
CA PRO A 328 25.01 10.08 -6.90
C PRO A 328 25.37 11.56 -6.69
N ALA A 329 24.45 12.49 -6.93
CA ALA A 329 24.70 13.92 -6.69
C ALA A 329 24.87 14.26 -5.20
N ILE A 330 24.02 13.70 -4.33
CA ILE A 330 24.15 13.87 -2.87
C ILE A 330 25.45 13.21 -2.36
N ASP A 331 25.77 12.01 -2.86
CA ASP A 331 26.95 11.25 -2.44
C ASP A 331 28.27 11.97 -2.77
N ARG A 332 28.29 12.81 -3.82
CA ARG A 332 29.42 13.70 -4.13
C ARG A 332 29.66 14.78 -3.06
N VAL A 333 28.63 15.16 -2.30
CA VAL A 333 28.73 16.19 -1.26
C VAL A 333 29.06 15.56 0.10
N PHE A 334 28.37 14.47 0.45
CA PHE A 334 28.67 13.69 1.65
C PHE A 334 28.26 12.21 1.47
N PRO A 335 28.92 11.26 2.16
CA PRO A 335 28.60 9.84 2.00
C PRO A 335 27.14 9.52 2.30
N LEU A 336 26.40 8.98 1.34
CA LEU A 336 24.97 8.74 1.44
C LEU A 336 24.67 7.32 1.91
N THR A 337 24.82 7.08 3.21
CA THR A 337 24.50 5.78 3.83
C THR A 337 23.00 5.49 3.84
N PRO A 338 22.55 4.21 3.94
CA PRO A 338 21.13 3.87 4.02
C PRO A 338 20.39 4.59 5.15
N LEU A 339 21.00 4.67 6.34
CA LEU A 339 20.41 5.40 7.47
C LEU A 339 20.31 6.91 7.20
N ARG A 340 21.28 7.51 6.48
CA ARG A 340 21.18 8.92 6.06
C ARG A 340 20.05 9.14 5.05
N LYS A 341 19.86 8.21 4.09
CA LYS A 341 18.72 8.28 3.16
C LYS A 341 17.39 8.26 3.91
N ILE A 342 17.21 7.30 4.83
CA ILE A 342 16.00 7.21 5.67
C ILE A 342 15.79 8.52 6.45
N GLY A 343 16.85 9.04 7.08
CA GLY A 343 16.78 10.29 7.84
C GLY A 343 16.38 11.49 6.98
N ILE A 344 16.99 11.66 5.80
CA ILE A 344 16.61 12.74 4.86
C ILE A 344 15.16 12.59 4.42
N GLY A 345 14.72 11.37 4.09
CA GLY A 345 13.33 11.10 3.73
C GLY A 345 12.35 11.48 4.85
N MET A 346 12.67 11.13 6.11
CA MET A 346 11.87 11.54 7.28
C MET A 346 11.78 13.07 7.42
N PHE A 347 12.88 13.79 7.21
CA PHE A 347 12.84 15.27 7.20
C PHE A 347 12.09 15.83 5.99
N LEU A 348 12.12 15.16 4.84
CA LEU A 348 11.39 15.56 3.62
C LEU A 348 9.88 15.37 3.76
N THR A 349 9.43 14.45 4.62
CA THR A 349 8.01 14.28 4.96
C THR A 349 7.45 15.51 5.70
N VAL A 350 8.26 16.21 6.50
CA VAL A 350 7.84 17.41 7.25
C VAL A 350 7.30 18.51 6.33
N PRO A 351 8.04 19.05 5.34
CA PRO A 351 7.50 20.04 4.42
C PRO A 351 6.37 19.49 3.54
N ALA A 352 6.35 18.20 3.21
CA ALA A 352 5.25 17.58 2.47
C ALA A 352 3.91 17.74 3.23
N PHE A 353 3.90 17.44 4.53
CA PHE A 353 2.69 17.54 5.36
C PHE A 353 2.39 18.98 5.81
N SER A 354 3.41 19.83 5.94
CA SER A 354 3.24 21.28 6.13
C SER A 354 2.44 21.92 4.99
N ILE A 355 2.62 21.48 3.75
CA ILE A 355 1.81 21.97 2.62
C ILE A 355 0.33 21.64 2.84
N SER A 356 -0.01 20.43 3.29
CA SER A 356 -1.40 20.07 3.63
C SER A 356 -1.96 20.89 4.79
N GLY A 357 -1.13 21.25 5.77
CA GLY A 357 -1.51 22.18 6.83
C GLY A 357 -1.81 23.59 6.31
N LEU A 358 -0.99 24.11 5.40
CA LEU A 358 -1.22 25.41 4.74
C LEU A 358 -2.47 25.41 3.86
N ILE A 359 -2.67 24.34 3.09
CA ILE A 359 -3.90 24.12 2.31
C ILE A 359 -5.12 24.23 3.24
N GLN A 360 -5.07 23.56 4.40
CA GLN A 360 -6.17 23.59 5.34
C GLN A 360 -6.39 24.97 5.94
N VAL A 361 -5.34 25.74 6.26
CA VAL A 361 -5.48 27.13 6.71
C VAL A 361 -6.23 27.97 5.69
N TRP A 362 -5.94 27.80 4.40
CA TRP A 362 -6.65 28.54 3.33
C TRP A 362 -8.11 28.10 3.19
N ILE A 363 -8.39 26.80 3.31
CA ILE A 363 -9.76 26.26 3.31
C ILE A 363 -10.55 26.79 4.51
N ASP A 364 -9.97 26.75 5.70
CA ASP A 364 -10.60 27.24 6.94
C ASP A 364 -10.88 28.76 6.86
N ALA A 365 -10.10 29.50 6.08
CA ALA A 365 -10.32 30.92 5.78
C ALA A 365 -11.36 31.18 4.66
N GLY A 366 -12.02 30.15 4.15
CA GLY A 366 -13.05 30.23 3.10
C GLY A 366 -12.52 30.18 1.66
N GLY A 367 -11.25 29.83 1.47
CA GLY A 367 -10.63 29.68 0.15
C GLY A 367 -10.83 28.30 -0.47
N THR A 368 -10.64 28.21 -1.79
CA THR A 368 -10.65 26.95 -2.57
C THR A 368 -9.30 26.78 -3.28
N PRO A 369 -8.23 26.39 -2.56
CA PRO A 369 -6.90 26.30 -3.15
C PRO A 369 -6.86 25.24 -4.27
N SER A 370 -5.99 25.47 -5.26
CA SER A 370 -5.81 24.51 -6.35
C SER A 370 -5.26 23.18 -5.86
N ILE A 371 -5.78 22.08 -6.40
CA ILE A 371 -5.29 20.71 -6.16
C ILE A 371 -3.80 20.53 -6.50
N GLY A 372 -3.22 21.43 -7.31
CA GLY A 372 -1.78 21.44 -7.62
C GLY A 372 -0.88 21.54 -6.38
N TRP A 373 -1.32 22.19 -5.30
CA TRP A 373 -0.58 22.21 -4.03
C TRP A 373 -0.49 20.82 -3.39
N GLN A 374 -1.56 20.03 -3.49
CA GLN A 374 -1.57 18.68 -2.96
C GLN A 374 -0.75 17.74 -3.86
N VAL A 375 -0.73 17.95 -5.19
CA VAL A 375 0.21 17.26 -6.10
C VAL A 375 1.66 17.52 -5.72
N LEU A 376 2.02 18.77 -5.36
CA LEU A 376 3.34 19.10 -4.85
C LEU A 376 3.63 18.38 -3.51
N ALA A 377 2.66 18.34 -2.60
CA ALA A 377 2.78 17.59 -1.35
C ALA A 377 3.01 16.09 -1.60
N TYR A 378 2.27 15.49 -2.55
CA TYR A 378 2.50 14.10 -3.00
C TYR A 378 3.90 13.91 -3.60
N ALA A 379 4.43 14.88 -4.36
CA ALA A 379 5.78 14.78 -4.91
C ALA A 379 6.82 14.69 -3.80
N LEU A 380 6.76 15.58 -2.80
CA LEU A 380 7.69 15.54 -1.66
C LEU A 380 7.51 14.27 -0.82
N LEU A 381 6.27 13.86 -0.58
CA LEU A 381 5.97 12.67 0.20
C LEU A 381 6.42 11.38 -0.52
N THR A 382 6.28 11.31 -1.84
CA THR A 382 6.74 10.17 -2.65
C THR A 382 8.25 10.14 -2.75
N ALA A 383 8.91 11.29 -2.89
CA ALA A 383 10.37 11.38 -2.78
C ALA A 383 10.85 10.88 -1.40
N ALA A 384 10.15 11.24 -0.32
CA ALA A 384 10.42 10.72 1.01
C ALA A 384 10.20 9.19 1.09
N GLU A 385 9.14 8.66 0.47
CA GLU A 385 8.88 7.22 0.40
C GLU A 385 10.03 6.45 -0.26
N VAL A 386 10.56 6.93 -1.38
CA VAL A 386 11.72 6.32 -2.06
C VAL A 386 12.93 6.25 -1.12
N MET A 387 13.14 7.30 -0.31
CA MET A 387 14.26 7.37 0.63
C MET A 387 14.05 6.59 1.94
N VAL A 388 12.80 6.47 2.41
CA VAL A 388 12.46 5.79 3.66
C VAL A 388 12.10 4.33 3.39
N SER A 389 11.01 4.08 2.67
CA SER A 389 10.40 2.75 2.52
C SER A 389 11.34 1.77 1.80
N ILE A 390 11.78 2.13 0.59
CA ILE A 390 12.63 1.26 -0.24
C ILE A 390 13.96 1.00 0.46
N THR A 391 14.61 2.07 0.94
CA THR A 391 15.92 1.96 1.60
C THR A 391 15.84 1.20 2.93
N CYS A 392 14.79 1.40 3.73
CA CYS A 392 14.63 0.70 5.00
C CYS A 392 14.42 -0.80 4.77
N LEU A 393 13.67 -1.18 3.74
CA LEU A 393 13.47 -2.58 3.37
C LEU A 393 14.79 -3.24 2.96
N GLU A 394 15.52 -2.64 2.03
CA GLU A 394 16.84 -3.12 1.57
C GLU A 394 17.83 -3.20 2.73
N PHE A 395 17.89 -2.16 3.56
CA PHE A 395 18.74 -2.13 4.74
C PHE A 395 18.41 -3.31 5.67
N SER A 396 17.14 -3.51 5.98
CA SER A 396 16.67 -4.62 6.83
C SER A 396 17.08 -6.00 6.30
N TYR A 397 17.05 -6.20 4.98
CA TYR A 397 17.52 -7.42 4.34
C TYR A 397 19.02 -7.67 4.52
N THR A 398 19.84 -6.61 4.52
CA THR A 398 21.30 -6.72 4.74
C THR A 398 21.66 -6.89 6.21
N GLN A 399 20.77 -6.52 7.12
CA GLN A 399 21.01 -6.54 8.56
C GLN A 399 20.40 -7.78 9.25
N SER A 400 19.93 -8.76 8.47
CA SER A 400 19.28 -9.96 8.99
C SER A 400 19.87 -11.27 8.44
N PRO A 401 20.01 -12.31 9.29
CA PRO A 401 20.38 -13.64 8.85
C PRO A 401 19.41 -14.19 7.78
N PRO A 402 19.89 -14.99 6.81
CA PRO A 402 19.04 -15.59 5.77
C PRO A 402 17.85 -16.38 6.30
N SER A 403 17.98 -17.01 7.47
CA SER A 403 16.96 -17.83 8.12
C SER A 403 15.73 -17.03 8.58
N ILE A 404 15.88 -15.74 8.91
CA ILE A 404 14.82 -14.93 9.53
C ILE A 404 14.31 -13.77 8.67
N LYS A 405 14.71 -13.69 7.39
CA LYS A 405 14.32 -12.60 6.48
C LYS A 405 12.81 -12.39 6.42
N SER A 406 12.01 -13.45 6.37
CA SER A 406 10.53 -13.35 6.37
C SER A 406 9.96 -12.69 7.62
N ILE A 407 10.60 -12.90 8.79
CA ILE A 407 10.17 -12.31 10.06
C ILE A 407 10.55 -10.83 10.11
N VAL A 408 11.76 -10.49 9.66
CA VAL A 408 12.22 -9.09 9.57
C VAL A 408 11.32 -8.30 8.63
N MET A 409 10.92 -8.89 7.50
CA MET A 409 9.93 -8.31 6.60
C MET A 409 8.57 -8.11 7.27
N SER A 410 8.11 -9.11 8.03
CA SER A 410 6.85 -9.01 8.76
C SER A 410 6.90 -7.95 9.86
N LEU A 411 8.05 -7.77 10.51
CA LEU A 411 8.27 -6.74 11.52
C LEU A 411 8.33 -5.34 10.89
N TYR A 412 8.95 -5.21 9.71
CA TYR A 412 8.87 -3.99 8.92
C TYR A 412 7.42 -3.65 8.55
N LEU A 413 6.64 -4.62 8.06
CA LEU A 413 5.21 -4.40 7.77
C LEU A 413 4.42 -4.04 9.03
N ALA A 414 4.77 -4.60 10.19
CA ALA A 414 4.17 -4.21 11.46
C ALA A 414 4.43 -2.74 11.81
N SER A 415 5.53 -2.12 11.35
CA SER A 415 5.74 -0.68 11.53
C SER A 415 4.69 0.18 10.81
N VAL A 416 4.17 -0.30 9.67
CA VAL A 416 3.05 0.33 8.97
C VAL A 416 1.80 0.25 9.84
N ALA A 417 1.53 -0.90 10.43
CA ALA A 417 0.42 -1.09 11.35
C ALA A 417 0.54 -0.18 12.59
N VAL A 418 1.72 -0.08 13.22
CA VAL A 418 1.93 0.82 14.36
C VAL A 418 1.65 2.29 13.97
N GLY A 419 2.11 2.72 12.80
CA GLY A 419 1.86 4.08 12.31
C GLY A 419 0.37 4.35 12.11
N ASN A 420 -0.36 3.41 11.50
CA ASN A 420 -1.80 3.54 11.27
C ASN A 420 -2.62 3.42 12.55
N GLU A 421 -2.20 2.61 13.51
CA GLU A 421 -2.84 2.48 14.81
C GLU A 421 -2.78 3.82 15.56
N PHE A 422 -1.63 4.50 15.52
CA PHE A 422 -1.53 5.85 16.08
C PHE A 422 -2.53 6.81 15.43
N THR A 423 -2.63 6.82 14.10
CA THR A 423 -3.61 7.67 13.39
C THR A 423 -5.06 7.29 13.72
N ALA A 424 -5.37 6.00 13.83
CA ALA A 424 -6.71 5.53 14.22
C ALA A 424 -7.07 6.00 15.63
N VAL A 425 -6.18 5.82 16.61
CA VAL A 425 -6.38 6.27 17.99
C VAL A 425 -6.61 7.78 18.05
N ILE A 426 -5.84 8.59 17.32
CA ILE A 426 -6.04 10.05 17.27
C ILE A 426 -7.44 10.40 16.72
N ASN A 427 -7.91 9.72 15.67
CA ASN A 427 -9.25 9.98 15.12
C ASN A 427 -10.39 9.48 16.03
N ALA A 428 -10.18 8.38 16.76
CA ALA A 428 -11.11 7.94 17.80
C ALA A 428 -11.21 8.96 18.94
N LEU A 429 -10.08 9.56 19.34
CA LEU A 429 -10.06 10.63 20.35
C LEU A 429 -10.74 11.91 19.84
N LEU A 430 -10.57 12.28 18.57
CA LEU A 430 -11.23 13.43 17.95
C LEU A 430 -12.75 13.30 17.90
N SER A 431 -13.26 12.07 17.82
CA SER A 431 -14.69 11.80 17.90
C SER A 431 -15.28 12.12 19.29
N LEU A 432 -14.43 12.33 20.30
CA LEU A 432 -14.83 12.86 21.61
C LEU A 432 -14.82 14.40 21.59
N LYS A 433 -15.99 15.02 21.83
CA LYS A 433 -16.23 16.48 21.81
C LYS A 433 -15.16 17.39 22.48
N PRO A 434 -14.47 16.99 23.58
CA PRO A 434 -13.45 17.85 24.19
C PRO A 434 -12.17 18.01 23.36
N VAL A 435 -11.79 16.99 22.57
CA VAL A 435 -10.51 16.94 21.83
C VAL A 435 -10.63 17.63 20.47
N ASP A 436 -11.79 17.48 19.82
CA ASP A 436 -12.14 18.10 18.52
C ASP A 436 -11.83 19.62 18.48
N ARG A 437 -12.09 20.32 19.59
CA ARG A 437 -11.87 21.78 19.69
C ARG A 437 -10.42 22.24 19.47
N TRP A 438 -9.44 21.36 19.69
CA TRP A 438 -8.01 21.73 19.63
C TRP A 438 -7.28 21.10 18.43
N LEU A 439 -7.80 19.99 17.90
CA LEU A 439 -7.11 19.15 16.92
C LEU A 439 -7.93 18.93 15.63
N SER A 440 -8.81 19.87 15.29
CA SER A 440 -9.55 19.93 14.02
C SER A 440 -8.94 20.94 13.03
N GLY A 441 -9.41 20.90 11.78
CA GLY A 441 -8.96 21.81 10.71
C GLY A 441 -7.43 21.77 10.51
N ALA A 442 -6.81 22.93 10.35
CA ALA A 442 -5.36 23.01 10.13
C ALA A 442 -4.52 22.40 11.27
N ASN A 443 -5.00 22.46 12.52
CA ASN A 443 -4.26 21.94 13.68
C ASN A 443 -4.04 20.42 13.59
N TYR A 444 -4.97 19.69 12.96
CA TYR A 444 -4.83 18.27 12.69
C TYR A 444 -3.54 17.98 11.90
N TYR A 445 -3.35 18.68 10.77
CA TYR A 445 -2.18 18.48 9.92
C TYR A 445 -0.89 18.93 10.61
N TRP A 446 -0.91 20.07 11.29
CA TRP A 446 0.26 20.58 12.02
C TRP A 446 0.69 19.66 13.17
N PHE A 447 -0.26 19.00 13.84
CA PHE A 447 0.06 17.98 14.85
C PHE A 447 0.87 16.83 14.26
N PHE A 448 0.41 16.24 13.14
CA PHE A 448 1.15 15.16 12.48
C PHE A 448 2.50 15.62 11.92
N THR A 449 2.58 16.85 11.40
CA THR A 449 3.86 17.47 11.02
C THR A 449 4.83 17.53 12.20
N GLY A 450 4.34 17.92 13.39
CA GLY A 450 5.12 17.94 14.62
C GLY A 450 5.58 16.55 15.07
N VAL A 451 4.69 15.55 15.00
CA VAL A 451 5.02 14.14 15.28
C VAL A 451 6.15 13.65 14.36
N MET A 452 6.07 13.96 13.06
CA MET A 452 7.09 13.59 12.09
C MET A 452 8.43 14.29 12.35
N LEU A 453 8.42 15.58 12.66
CA LEU A 453 9.64 16.32 13.00
C LEU A 453 10.31 15.74 14.25
N LEU A 454 9.52 15.46 15.30
CA LEU A 454 10.03 14.83 16.51
C LEU A 454 10.62 13.44 16.22
N ALA A 455 9.94 12.62 15.43
CA ALA A 455 10.43 11.31 15.03
C ALA A 455 11.72 11.39 14.20
N ALA A 456 11.84 12.37 13.28
CA ALA A 456 13.04 12.60 12.50
C ALA A 456 14.23 13.03 13.38
N LEU A 457 14.00 13.87 14.39
CA LEU A 457 15.02 14.27 15.36
C LEU A 457 15.47 13.10 16.23
N ILE A 458 14.53 12.27 16.73
CA ILE A 458 14.84 11.05 17.48
C ILE A 458 15.63 10.07 16.60
N PHE A 459 15.26 9.95 15.32
CA PHE A 459 15.92 9.06 14.38
C PHE A 459 17.40 9.40 14.17
N ILE A 460 17.80 10.67 14.24
CA ILE A 460 19.23 11.06 14.20
C ILE A 460 20.00 10.32 15.31
N ARG A 461 19.46 10.31 16.53
CA ARG A 461 20.10 9.62 17.65
C ARG A 461 20.14 8.11 17.41
N VAL A 462 19.03 7.52 16.98
CA VAL A 462 18.93 6.09 16.65
C VAL A 462 19.98 5.71 15.61
N ALA A 463 20.07 6.45 14.50
CA ALA A 463 20.99 6.20 13.41
C ALA A 463 22.46 6.30 13.84
N VAL A 464 22.82 7.27 14.70
CA VAL A 464 24.19 7.41 15.22
C VAL A 464 24.55 6.29 16.22
N THR A 465 23.58 5.78 16.96
CA THR A 465 23.79 4.70 17.95
C THR A 465 23.71 3.29 17.36
N TYR A 466 23.20 3.16 16.13
CA TYR A 466 22.94 1.86 15.54
C TYR A 466 24.24 1.05 15.36
N ARG A 467 24.27 -0.14 15.95
CA ARG A 467 25.37 -1.11 15.82
C ARG A 467 24.84 -2.45 15.35
N GLY A 468 24.47 -2.52 14.07
CA GLY A 468 24.04 -3.76 13.42
C GLY A 468 25.20 -4.60 12.90
N ARG A 469 24.89 -5.85 12.57
CA ARG A 469 25.79 -6.74 11.82
C ARG A 469 25.31 -6.83 10.38
N THR A 470 26.23 -6.65 9.44
CA THR A 470 25.93 -6.81 8.01
C THR A 470 26.08 -8.28 7.63
N TYR A 471 24.99 -8.88 7.19
CA TYR A 471 24.93 -10.22 6.61
C TYR A 471 24.94 -10.03 5.10
N ALA A 472 26.13 -9.87 4.53
CA ALA A 472 26.26 -9.81 3.07
C ALA A 472 25.71 -11.11 2.45
N PRO A 473 25.03 -11.05 1.29
CA PRO A 473 24.84 -12.26 0.52
C PRO A 473 26.23 -12.80 0.18
N GLN A 474 26.54 -14.05 0.55
CA GLN A 474 27.70 -14.74 0.01
C GLN A 474 27.61 -14.63 -1.52
N ALA A 475 28.50 -13.83 -2.09
CA ALA A 475 28.82 -13.88 -3.50
C ALA A 475 29.77 -15.06 -3.64
N ASP A 476 29.20 -16.25 -3.78
CA ASP A 476 29.88 -17.45 -4.25
C ASP A 476 29.30 -17.84 -5.61
#